data_AF-A0A8T5ED51-F1
#
_entry.id   AF-A0A8T5ED51-F1
#
_cell.length_a   1.000
_cell.length_b   1.000
_cell.length_c   1.000
_cell.angle_alpha   90.00
_cell.angle_beta   90.00
_cell.angle_gamma   90.00
#
_symmetry.space_group_name_H-M   'P 1'
#
loop_
_entity.id
_entity.type
_entity.pdbx_description
1 polymer ?
#
loop_
_entity_poly.entity_id
_entity_poly.type
_entity_poly.pdbx_seq_one_letter_code
_entity_poly.pdbx_strand_id
1 'polypeptide(L)'
;MDYSRLENDLISEIKLTSIQAKTYLLITWYGKMSSTQIAEKLKISFKDAQKTATDLMTLGAFIDISETEFEAMHPRFTAVNMYRRMCERENIEFKRNKIVDSIGVILEQPYDDARTK
;
A
#
# COMPACT_ATOMS: atom_id res chain seq x y z
N MET A 1 -2.02 -11.12 13.34
CA MET A 1 -1.25 -10.81 12.13
C MET A 1 -0.05 -9.99 12.51
N ASP A 2 1.12 -10.30 11.95
CA ASP A 2 2.36 -9.58 12.25
C ASP A 2 2.46 -8.33 11.36
N TYR A 3 1.79 -7.26 11.79
CA TYR A 3 1.75 -5.98 11.08
C TYR A 3 3.15 -5.39 10.92
N SER A 4 4.00 -5.59 11.93
CA SER A 4 5.37 -5.10 11.95
C SER A 4 6.23 -5.79 10.90
N ARG A 5 6.08 -7.10 10.70
CA ARG A 5 6.80 -7.81 9.65
C ARG A 5 6.38 -7.36 8.25
N LEU A 6 5.09 -7.23 7.98
CA LEU A 6 4.62 -6.77 6.67
C LEU A 6 5.04 -5.33 6.37
N GLU A 7 4.99 -4.45 7.37
CA GLU A 7 5.51 -3.09 7.23
C GLU A 7 7.01 -3.12 6.88
N ASN A 8 7.80 -3.92 7.59
CA ASN A 8 9.22 -4.06 7.33
C ASN A 8 9.53 -4.62 5.94
N ASP A 9 8.80 -5.64 5.49
CA ASP A 9 8.99 -6.24 4.15
C ASP A 9 8.66 -5.22 3.05
N LEU A 10 7.60 -4.40 3.22
CA LEU A 10 7.28 -3.31 2.30
C LEU A 10 8.37 -2.23 2.25
N ILE A 11 8.95 -1.89 3.41
CA ILE A 11 10.04 -0.91 3.49
C ILE A 11 11.33 -1.49 2.89
N SER A 12 11.70 -2.72 3.21
CA SER A 12 12.97 -3.31 2.80
C SER A 12 13.00 -3.67 1.31
N GLU A 13 11.92 -4.29 0.82
CA GLU A 13 11.85 -4.84 -0.53
C GLU A 13 11.33 -3.83 -1.55
N ILE A 14 10.34 -3.01 -1.19
CA ILE A 14 9.67 -2.07 -2.12
C ILE A 14 10.14 -0.63 -1.91
N LYS A 15 10.95 -0.37 -0.87
CA LYS A 15 11.47 0.96 -0.51
C LYS A 15 10.36 1.98 -0.26
N LEU A 16 9.22 1.54 0.26
CA LEU A 16 8.20 2.46 0.76
C LEU A 16 8.73 3.17 2.02
N THR A 17 8.32 4.42 2.22
CA THR A 17 8.49 5.06 3.53
C THR A 17 7.59 4.38 4.57
N SER A 18 7.90 4.52 5.87
CA SER A 18 7.03 3.94 6.92
C SER A 18 5.60 4.47 6.85
N ILE A 19 5.39 5.74 6.50
CA ILE A 19 4.04 6.30 6.34
C ILE A 19 3.34 5.66 5.13
N GLN A 20 4.03 5.49 4.00
CA GLN A 20 3.47 4.81 2.82
C GLN A 20 3.10 3.35 3.11
N ALA A 21 3.99 2.60 3.76
CA ALA A 21 3.72 1.21 4.12
C ALA A 21 2.49 1.11 5.03
N LYS A 22 2.42 1.93 6.09
CA LYS A 22 1.26 1.99 7.00
C LYS A 22 -0.03 2.39 6.29
N THR A 23 0.01 3.41 5.42
CA THR A 23 -1.17 3.83 4.65
C THR A 23 -1.64 2.73 3.71
N TYR A 24 -0.74 2.07 2.98
CA TYR A 24 -1.08 0.94 2.11
C TYR A 24 -1.78 -0.18 2.88
N LEU A 25 -1.13 -0.65 3.94
CA LEU A 25 -1.67 -1.68 4.82
C LEU A 25 -3.04 -1.28 5.38
N LEU A 26 -3.18 -0.05 5.87
CA LEU A 26 -4.42 0.45 6.46
C LEU A 26 -5.60 0.38 5.48
N ILE A 27 -5.43 0.87 4.24
CA ILE A 27 -6.51 0.85 3.25
C ILE A 27 -6.78 -0.58 2.76
N THR A 28 -5.74 -1.41 2.62
CA THR A 28 -5.94 -2.82 2.25
C THR A 28 -6.72 -3.62 3.29
N TRP A 29 -6.53 -3.35 4.59
CA TRP A 29 -7.21 -4.08 5.66
C TRP A 29 -8.62 -3.58 5.98
N TYR A 30 -8.84 -2.27 5.86
CA TYR A 30 -10.07 -1.64 6.32
C TYR A 30 -10.93 -1.10 5.18
N GLY A 31 -10.49 -1.28 3.93
CA GLY A 31 -11.21 -0.87 2.74
C GLY A 31 -11.05 0.60 2.43
N LYS A 32 -11.97 1.11 1.60
CA LYS A 32 -11.98 2.49 1.13
C LYS A 32 -11.83 3.48 2.30
N MET A 33 -10.94 4.45 2.15
CA MET A 33 -10.64 5.40 3.21
C MET A 33 -10.33 6.80 2.67
N SER A 34 -10.77 7.83 3.40
CA SER A 34 -10.45 9.22 3.08
C SER A 34 -9.14 9.69 3.70
N SER A 35 -8.55 10.75 3.16
CA SER A 35 -7.36 11.40 3.75
C SER A 35 -7.54 11.81 5.20
N THR A 36 -8.74 12.24 5.59
CA THR A 36 -9.06 12.57 6.98
C THR A 36 -8.98 11.34 7.87
N GLN A 37 -9.59 10.23 7.45
CA GLN A 37 -9.56 8.98 8.20
C GLN A 37 -8.14 8.39 8.31
N ILE A 38 -7.34 8.51 7.25
CA ILE A 38 -5.92 8.11 7.26
C ILE A 38 -5.14 8.98 8.26
N ALA A 39 -5.32 10.30 8.19
CA ALA A 39 -4.65 11.25 9.08
C ALA A 39 -4.95 10.98 10.56
N GLU A 40 -6.22 10.73 10.90
CA GLU A 40 -6.65 10.40 12.26
C GLU A 40 -6.04 9.08 12.75
N LYS A 41 -6.12 8.02 11.93
CA LYS A 41 -5.63 6.68 12.30
C LYS A 41 -4.12 6.63 12.43
N LEU A 42 -3.39 7.34 11.57
CA LEU A 42 -1.92 7.39 11.59
C LEU A 42 -1.35 8.53 12.44
N LYS A 43 -2.22 9.41 12.97
CA LYS A 43 -1.84 10.61 13.74
C LYS A 43 -0.85 11.51 12.99
N ILE A 44 -1.14 11.74 11.70
CA ILE A 44 -0.38 12.63 10.81
C ILE A 44 -1.26 13.79 10.34
N SER A 45 -0.68 14.79 9.66
CA SER A 45 -1.48 15.87 9.11
C SER A 45 -2.34 15.38 7.93
N PHE A 46 -3.49 16.04 7.71
CA PHE A 46 -4.32 15.79 6.51
C PHE A 46 -3.51 15.91 5.22
N LYS A 47 -2.63 16.92 5.14
CA LYS A 47 -1.77 17.16 3.98
C LYS A 47 -0.80 16.01 3.73
N ASP A 48 -0.20 15.45 4.78
CA ASP A 48 0.70 14.30 4.66
C ASP A 48 -0.07 13.03 4.28
N ALA A 49 -1.26 12.83 4.85
CA ALA A 49 -2.12 11.71 4.48
C ALA A 49 -2.53 11.76 3.00
N GLN A 50 -3.04 12.91 2.55
CA GLN A 50 -3.41 13.14 1.14
C GLN A 50 -2.20 12.91 0.22
N LYS A 51 -1.07 13.56 0.52
CA LYS A 51 0.13 13.41 -0.30
C LYS A 51 0.58 11.95 -0.35
N THR A 52 0.60 11.26 0.79
CA THR A 52 1.01 9.86 0.85
C THR A 52 0.09 8.95 0.03
N ALA A 53 -1.22 9.16 0.11
CA ALA A 53 -2.19 8.38 -0.64
C ALA A 53 -2.05 8.62 -2.15
N THR A 54 -1.93 9.88 -2.58
CA THR A 54 -1.66 10.24 -3.97
C THR A 54 -0.33 9.66 -4.46
N ASP A 55 0.75 9.74 -3.68
CA ASP A 55 2.03 9.14 -4.03
C ASP A 55 1.89 7.61 -4.22
N LEU A 56 1.13 6.93 -3.36
CA LEU A 56 0.86 5.50 -3.47
C LEU A 56 0.03 5.14 -4.71
N MET A 57 -0.87 6.02 -5.16
CA MET A 57 -1.52 5.84 -6.47
C MET A 57 -0.53 5.89 -7.63
N THR A 58 0.46 6.80 -7.56
CA THR A 58 1.54 6.83 -8.55
C THR A 58 2.43 5.59 -8.51
N LEU A 59 2.25 4.70 -7.53
CA LEU A 59 2.89 3.38 -7.49
C LEU A 59 1.93 2.24 -7.90
N GLY A 60 0.68 2.57 -8.25
CA GLY A 60 -0.39 1.63 -8.59
C GLY A 60 -0.94 0.88 -7.37
N ALA A 61 -0.85 1.49 -6.19
CA ALA A 61 -1.39 0.88 -4.98
C ALA A 61 -2.89 1.13 -4.80
N PHE A 62 -3.35 2.32 -5.19
CA PHE A 62 -4.71 2.79 -4.97
C PHE A 62 -5.35 3.27 -6.27
N ILE A 63 -6.68 3.28 -6.27
CA ILE A 63 -7.52 4.01 -7.22
C ILE A 63 -8.25 5.15 -6.50
N ASP A 64 -8.48 6.25 -7.22
CA ASP A 64 -9.32 7.34 -6.75
C ASP A 64 -10.79 6.99 -6.92
N ILE A 65 -11.54 7.14 -5.83
CA ILE A 65 -13.00 7.15 -5.86
C ILE A 65 -13.50 8.60 -5.93
N SER A 66 -12.80 9.51 -5.25
CA SER A 66 -12.98 10.96 -5.30
C SER A 66 -11.65 11.65 -4.98
N GLU A 67 -11.61 12.99 -4.98
CA GLU A 67 -10.38 13.76 -4.73
C GLU A 67 -9.65 13.43 -3.43
N THR A 68 -10.34 12.85 -2.44
CA THR A 68 -9.79 12.56 -1.12
C THR A 68 -10.09 11.15 -0.62
N GLU A 69 -10.75 10.30 -1.42
CA GLU A 69 -11.08 8.93 -1.05
C GLU A 69 -10.38 7.92 -1.95
N PHE A 70 -9.70 6.98 -1.31
CA PHE A 70 -8.85 6.00 -1.97
C PHE A 70 -9.31 4.60 -1.65
N GLU A 71 -9.20 3.72 -2.63
CA GLU A 71 -9.43 2.29 -2.46
C GLU A 71 -8.21 1.49 -2.92
N ALA A 72 -7.87 0.44 -2.18
CA ALA A 72 -6.77 -0.43 -2.56
C ALA A 72 -7.08 -1.21 -3.85
N MET A 73 -6.06 -1.35 -4.69
CA MET A 73 -6.05 -2.35 -5.75
C MET A 73 -5.71 -3.72 -5.19
N HIS A 74 -6.01 -4.78 -5.95
CA HIS A 74 -5.83 -6.15 -5.48
C HIS A 74 -4.36 -6.45 -5.13
N PRO A 75 -4.07 -6.91 -3.89
CA PRO A 75 -2.72 -6.92 -3.32
C PRO A 75 -1.71 -7.78 -4.07
N ARG A 76 -2.13 -8.90 -4.67
CA ARG A 76 -1.25 -9.74 -5.52
C ARG A 76 -0.64 -8.97 -6.70
N PHE A 77 -1.42 -8.09 -7.33
CA PHE A 77 -0.93 -7.30 -8.46
C PHE A 77 -0.20 -6.06 -7.97
N THR A 78 -0.74 -5.42 -6.93
CA THR A 78 -0.20 -4.19 -6.36
C THR A 78 1.21 -4.37 -5.80
N ALA A 79 1.46 -5.40 -4.98
CA ALA A 79 2.79 -5.64 -4.39
C ALA A 79 3.87 -5.81 -5.49
N VAL A 80 3.58 -6.62 -6.50
CA VAL A 80 4.48 -6.86 -7.64
C VAL A 80 4.67 -5.60 -8.48
N ASN A 81 3.62 -4.81 -8.70
CA ASN A 81 3.70 -3.58 -9.49
C ASN A 81 4.51 -2.49 -8.78
N MET A 82 4.30 -2.30 -7.47
CA MET A 82 5.09 -1.36 -6.69
C MET A 82 6.57 -1.76 -6.67
N TYR A 83 6.85 -3.06 -6.53
CA TYR A 83 8.22 -3.58 -6.61
C TYR A 83 8.86 -3.35 -7.99
N ARG A 84 8.11 -3.60 -9.08
CA ARG A 84 8.58 -3.29 -10.44
C ARG A 84 8.94 -1.82 -10.61
N ARG A 85 8.07 -0.90 -10.18
CA ARG A 85 8.34 0.55 -10.22
C ARG A 85 9.53 0.94 -9.34
N MET A 86 9.76 0.25 -8.23
CA MET A 86 10.99 0.43 -7.44
C MET A 86 12.23 0.00 -8.23
N CYS A 87 12.23 -1.19 -8.83
CA CYS A 87 13.34 -1.66 -9.67
C CYS A 87 13.66 -0.67 -10.80
N GLU A 88 12.64 -0.13 -11.47
CA GLU A 88 12.81 0.87 -12.53
C GLU A 88 13.46 2.17 -12.01
N ARG A 89 13.02 2.68 -10.84
CA ARG A 89 13.58 3.89 -10.22
C ARG A 89 15.04 3.72 -9.79
N GLU A 90 15.38 2.53 -9.30
CA GLU A 90 16.74 2.21 -8.82
C GLU A 90 17.65 1.67 -9.94
N ASN A 91 17.15 1.56 -11.19
CA ASN A 91 17.86 0.97 -12.32
C ASN A 91 18.37 -0.46 -12.04
N ILE A 92 17.52 -1.28 -11.41
CA ILE A 92 17.78 -2.68 -11.08
C ILE A 92 16.94 -3.58 -11.99
N GLU A 93 17.51 -4.71 -12.42
CA GLU A 93 16.78 -5.71 -13.21
C GLU A 93 15.61 -6.31 -12.40
N PHE A 94 14.39 -6.20 -12.93
CA PHE A 94 13.22 -6.81 -12.32
C PHE A 94 13.29 -8.33 -12.38
N LYS A 95 13.33 -8.97 -11.21
CA LYS A 95 13.28 -10.43 -11.04
C LYS A 95 12.24 -10.81 -10.00
N ARG A 96 11.75 -12.05 -10.08
CA ARG A 96 10.81 -12.59 -9.10
C ARG A 96 11.38 -12.48 -7.68
N ASN A 97 10.62 -11.87 -6.77
CA ASN A 97 10.96 -11.75 -5.36
C ASN A 97 9.90 -12.50 -4.51
N LYS A 98 10.32 -13.54 -3.80
CA LYS A 98 9.42 -14.39 -3.00
C LYS A 98 8.77 -13.64 -1.83
N ILE A 99 9.44 -12.63 -1.28
CA ILE A 99 8.91 -11.81 -0.19
C ILE A 99 7.76 -10.95 -0.72
N VAL A 100 7.98 -10.29 -1.87
CA VAL A 100 6.95 -9.50 -2.57
C VAL A 100 5.75 -10.36 -2.96
N ASP A 101 5.98 -11.56 -3.51
CA ASP A 101 4.90 -12.52 -3.79
C ASP A 101 4.12 -12.87 -2.51
N SER A 102 4.82 -13.07 -1.39
CA SER A 102 4.21 -13.42 -0.10
C SER A 102 3.38 -12.28 0.48
N ILE A 103 3.82 -11.02 0.35
CA ILE A 103 3.04 -9.85 0.76
C ILE A 103 1.65 -9.87 0.09
N GLY A 104 1.62 -10.08 -1.23
CA GLY A 104 0.38 -10.12 -2.00
C GLY A 104 -0.58 -11.23 -1.55
N VAL A 105 -0.04 -12.41 -1.23
CA VAL A 105 -0.82 -13.56 -0.73
C VAL A 105 -1.38 -13.29 0.67
N ILE A 106 -0.58 -12.75 1.58
CA ILE A 106 -1.01 -12.53 2.98
C ILE A 106 -2.11 -11.45 3.05
N LEU A 107 -2.03 -10.44 2.19
CA LEU A 107 -2.98 -9.33 2.15
C LEU A 107 -4.28 -9.64 1.38
N GLU A 108 -4.34 -10.74 0.63
CA GLU A 108 -5.50 -11.10 -0.19
C GLU A 108 -6.77 -11.30 0.64
N GLN A 109 -6.72 -12.15 1.68
CA GLN A 109 -7.90 -12.37 2.52
C GLN A 109 -8.38 -11.08 3.21
N PRO A 110 -7.52 -10.28 3.87
CA PRO A 110 -7.90 -8.97 4.39
C PRO A 110 -8.56 -8.03 3.37
N TYR A 111 -8.02 -8.01 2.16
CA TYR A 111 -8.52 -7.20 1.08
C TYR A 111 -9.94 -7.61 0.68
N ASP A 112 -10.16 -8.91 0.49
CA ASP A 112 -11.48 -9.45 0.15
C ASP A 112 -12.49 -9.22 1.30
N ASP A 113 -12.08 -9.43 2.55
CA ASP A 113 -12.91 -9.20 3.74
C ASP A 113 -13.33 -7.74 3.88
N ALA A 114 -12.46 -6.80 3.48
CA ALA A 114 -12.74 -5.37 3.56
C ALA A 114 -13.72 -4.88 2.48
N ARG A 115 -13.87 -5.63 1.37
CA ARG A 115 -14.74 -5.27 0.24
C ARG A 115 -16.09 -6.00 0.23
N THR A 116 -16.23 -7.03 1.05
CA THR A 116 -17.44 -7.87 1.13
C THR A 116 -18.36 -7.49 2.29
N LYS A 117 -18.10 -6.36 2.96
CA LYS A 117 -18.88 -5.83 4.08
C LYS A 117 -19.61 -4.53 3.75
#